data_AF-A0A924H6M1-F1
#
_entry.id   AF-A0A924H6M1-F1
#
_cell.length_a   1.000
_cell.length_b   1.000
_cell.length_c   1.000
_cell.angle_alpha   90.00
_cell.angle_beta   90.00
_cell.angle_gamma   90.00
#
_symmetry.space_group_name_H-M   'P 1'
#
loop_
_entity.id
_entity.type
_entity.pdbx_description
1 polymer ?
#
loop_
_entity_poly.entity_id
_entity_poly.type
_entity_poly.pdbx_seq_one_letter_code
_entity_poly.pdbx_strand_id
1 'polypeptide(L)'
;MSNEDIYQRLEDLHNVLVYCSDLQKQGRIHVFKVGERICINQERGALLSQLSHANNETFSQEVREYKIPVGIEVKIKFTVEKIEATGWGGFSSDTILK
;
A
#
# COMPACT_ATOMS: atom_id res chain seq x y z
N MET A 1 14.07 3.77 -6.94
CA MET A 1 13.48 3.35 -5.65
C MET A 1 14.29 2.15 -5.21
N SER A 2 14.81 2.12 -3.99
CA SER A 2 15.49 0.92 -3.48
C SER A 2 14.45 -0.18 -3.20
N ASN A 3 14.88 -1.44 -3.02
CA ASN A 3 13.96 -2.49 -2.60
C ASN A 3 13.33 -2.17 -1.22
N GLU A 4 14.09 -1.54 -0.33
CA GLU A 4 13.61 -1.10 0.99
C GLU A 4 12.49 -0.06 0.85
N ASP A 5 12.65 0.93 -0.03
CA ASP A 5 11.60 1.91 -0.34
C ASP A 5 10.35 1.22 -0.90
N ILE A 6 10.51 0.21 -1.75
CA ILE A 6 9.39 -0.56 -2.30
C ILE A 6 8.66 -1.32 -1.19
N TYR A 7 9.38 -1.98 -0.29
CA TYR A 7 8.79 -2.69 0.84
C TYR A 7 8.02 -1.76 1.77
N GLN A 8 8.61 -0.63 2.14
CA GLN A 8 7.92 0.38 2.95
C GLN A 8 6.65 0.86 2.26
N ARG A 9 6.73 1.16 0.96
CA ARG A 9 5.55 1.60 0.20
C ARG A 9 4.48 0.51 0.15
N LEU A 10 4.84 -0.76 -0.04
CA LEU A 10 3.90 -1.87 -0.01
C LEU A 10 3.20 -2.01 1.34
N GLU A 11 3.94 -1.82 2.44
CA GLU A 11 3.44 -1.81 3.80
C GLU A 11 2.42 -0.67 4.00
N ASP A 12 2.77 0.56 3.63
CA ASP A 12 1.88 1.73 3.70
C ASP A 12 0.58 1.48 2.92
N LEU A 13 0.68 1.02 1.67
CA LEU A 13 -0.46 0.75 0.81
C LEU A 13 -1.35 -0.38 1.36
N HIS A 14 -0.75 -1.39 2.00
CA HIS A 14 -1.52 -2.44 2.66
C HIS A 14 -2.24 -1.91 3.90
N ASN A 15 -1.53 -1.17 4.76
CA ASN A 15 -2.05 -0.61 5.99
C ASN A 15 -3.24 0.33 5.75
N VAL A 16 -3.17 1.23 4.76
CA VAL A 16 -4.30 2.12 4.45
C VAL A 16 -5.54 1.35 3.96
N LEU A 17 -5.37 0.23 3.24
CA LEU A 17 -6.47 -0.63 2.80
C LEU A 17 -7.11 -1.38 3.96
N VAL A 18 -6.31 -1.94 4.87
CA VAL A 18 -6.83 -2.67 6.04
C VAL A 18 -7.49 -1.70 7.00
N TYR A 19 -6.83 -0.59 7.32
CA TYR A 19 -7.38 0.47 8.17
C TYR A 19 -8.73 0.95 7.65
N CYS A 20 -8.86 1.21 6.34
CA CYS A 20 -10.13 1.58 5.74
C CYS A 20 -11.21 0.48 5.90
N SER A 21 -10.82 -0.79 5.81
CA SER A 21 -11.75 -1.93 5.97
C SER A 21 -12.18 -2.09 7.43
N ASP A 22 -11.30 -1.83 8.38
CA ASP A 22 -11.60 -1.92 9.80
C ASP A 22 -12.47 -0.76 10.29
N LEU A 23 -12.24 0.46 9.79
CA LEU A 23 -13.15 1.58 10.02
C LEU A 23 -14.57 1.24 9.53
N GLN A 24 -14.69 0.61 8.37
CA GLN A 24 -15.99 0.17 7.85
C GLN A 24 -16.66 -0.87 8.75
N LYS A 25 -15.92 -1.87 9.26
CA LYS A 25 -16.45 -2.87 10.21
C LYS A 25 -16.98 -2.22 11.49
N GLN A 26 -16.39 -1.10 11.90
CA GLN A 26 -16.83 -0.29 13.05
C GLN A 26 -17.98 0.67 12.72
N GLY A 27 -18.57 0.59 11.52
CA GLY A 27 -19.67 1.45 11.06
C GLY A 27 -19.25 2.87 10.65
N ARG A 28 -17.95 3.13 10.47
CA ARG A 28 -17.44 4.44 10.01
C ARG A 28 -17.42 4.52 8.49
N ILE A 29 -17.37 5.75 7.99
CA ILE A 29 -17.34 6.04 6.54
C ILE A 29 -16.06 5.47 5.93
N HIS A 30 -16.19 4.92 4.72
CA HIS A 30 -15.06 4.50 3.90
C HIS A 30 -14.09 5.65 3.68
N VAL A 31 -12.83 5.45 4.07
CA VAL A 31 -11.74 6.35 3.68
C VAL A 31 -11.61 6.30 2.16
N PHE A 32 -11.46 5.12 1.56
CA PHE A 32 -11.28 4.96 0.11
C PHE A 32 -12.52 4.38 -0.57
N LYS A 33 -12.93 4.99 -1.68
CA LYS A 33 -13.93 4.47 -2.62
C LYS A 33 -13.39 3.27 -3.37
N VAL A 34 -14.28 2.49 -3.98
CA VAL A 34 -13.92 1.28 -4.77
C VAL A 34 -12.85 1.60 -5.83
N GLY A 35 -13.04 2.64 -6.63
CA GLY A 35 -12.05 3.03 -7.66
C GLY A 35 -10.68 3.39 -7.08
N GLU A 36 -10.64 4.07 -5.93
CA GLU A 36 -9.39 4.42 -5.26
C GLU A 36 -8.68 3.17 -4.73
N ARG A 37 -9.42 2.20 -4.19
CA ARG A 37 -8.86 0.90 -3.75
C ARG A 37 -8.30 0.09 -4.92
N ILE A 38 -8.91 0.19 -6.10
CA ILE A 38 -8.39 -0.43 -7.32
C ILE A 38 -7.05 0.19 -7.68
N CYS A 39 -6.94 1.52 -7.71
CA CYS A 39 -5.67 2.22 -7.96
C CYS A 39 -4.59 1.82 -6.95
N ILE A 40 -4.93 1.74 -5.66
CA ILE A 40 -4.00 1.30 -4.62
C ILE A 40 -3.49 -0.12 -4.89
N ASN A 41 -4.38 -1.06 -5.22
CA ASN A 41 -3.97 -2.43 -5.53
C ASN A 41 -3.19 -2.53 -6.85
N GLN A 42 -3.45 -1.68 -7.83
CA GLN A 42 -2.67 -1.63 -9.08
C GLN A 42 -1.22 -1.21 -8.81
N GLU A 43 -1.00 -0.21 -7.96
CA GLU A 43 0.38 0.16 -7.58
C GLU A 43 1.06 -0.92 -6.75
N ARG A 44 0.35 -1.55 -5.79
CA ARG A 44 0.89 -2.73 -5.09
C ARG A 44 1.33 -3.82 -6.06
N GLY A 45 0.52 -4.10 -7.09
CA GLY A 45 0.85 -5.09 -8.12
C GLY A 45 2.04 -4.70 -8.99
N ALA A 46 2.19 -3.42 -9.32
CA ALA A 46 3.35 -2.91 -10.05
C ALA A 46 4.64 -3.00 -9.21
N LEU A 47 4.59 -2.62 -7.94
CA LEU A 47 5.70 -2.71 -7.00
C LEU A 47 6.17 -4.16 -6.77
N LEU A 48 5.23 -5.10 -6.60
CA LEU A 48 5.57 -6.53 -6.53
C LEU A 48 6.21 -7.03 -7.83
N SER A 49 5.74 -6.57 -8.99
CA SER A 49 6.34 -6.90 -10.28
C SER A 49 7.80 -6.43 -10.40
N GLN A 50 8.09 -5.24 -9.87
CA GLN A 50 9.45 -4.68 -9.83
C GLN A 50 10.36 -5.49 -8.92
N LEU A 51 9.87 -5.92 -7.74
CA LEU A 51 10.62 -6.81 -6.85
C LEU A 51 10.91 -8.18 -7.48
N SER A 52 9.91 -8.80 -8.10
CA SER A 52 10.13 -10.07 -8.82
C SER A 52 11.19 -9.93 -9.90
N HIS A 53 11.22 -8.82 -10.64
CA HIS A 53 12.29 -8.56 -11.60
C HIS A 53 13.65 -8.37 -10.93
N ALA A 54 13.71 -7.60 -9.84
CA ALA A 54 14.94 -7.42 -9.05
C ALA A 54 15.48 -8.75 -8.48
N ASN A 55 14.60 -9.71 -8.23
CA ASN A 55 14.94 -11.07 -7.77
C ASN A 55 15.21 -12.07 -8.91
N ASN A 56 15.24 -11.62 -10.17
CA ASN A 56 15.40 -12.47 -11.37
C ASN A 56 14.28 -13.50 -11.58
N GLU A 57 13.06 -13.22 -11.11
CA GLU A 57 11.89 -14.09 -11.26
C GLU A 57 11.07 -13.79 -12.53
N THR A 58 11.28 -12.62 -13.16
CA THR A 58 10.55 -12.17 -14.36
C THR A 58 11.46 -11.41 -15.32
N PHE A 59 11.06 -11.36 -16.60
CA PHE A 59 11.80 -10.61 -17.62
C PHE A 59 11.50 -9.11 -17.58
N SER A 60 12.42 -8.28 -18.07
CA SER A 60 12.28 -6.82 -18.02
C SER A 60 11.04 -6.30 -18.76
N GLN A 61 10.64 -6.94 -19.87
CA GLN A 61 9.43 -6.58 -20.62
C GLN A 61 8.12 -6.93 -19.89
N GLU A 62 8.18 -7.72 -18.82
CA GLU A 62 7.01 -8.13 -18.03
C GLU A 62 6.80 -7.22 -16.81
N VAL A 63 7.73 -6.31 -16.54
CA VAL A 63 7.66 -5.38 -15.40
C VAL A 63 6.52 -4.40 -15.60
N ARG A 64 5.55 -4.47 -14.70
CA ARG A 64 4.42 -3.54 -14.70
C ARG A 64 4.82 -2.22 -14.06
N GLU A 65 4.54 -1.13 -14.76
CA GLU A 65 4.67 0.23 -14.25
C GLU A 65 3.28 0.81 -14.01
N TYR A 66 3.02 1.20 -12.77
CA TYR A 66 1.83 1.95 -12.41
C TYR A 66 2.15 2.81 -11.20
N LYS A 67 1.67 4.05 -11.22
CA LYS A 67 1.75 4.97 -10.09
C LYS A 67 0.38 5.56 -9.82
N ILE A 68 0.03 5.64 -8.54
CA ILE A 68 -1.26 6.18 -8.12
C ILE A 68 -1.40 7.66 -8.53
N PRO A 69 -2.58 8.10 -8.98
CA PRO A 69 -2.87 9.51 -9.22
C PRO A 69 -2.66 10.39 -7.97
N VAL A 70 -2.16 11.61 -8.16
CA VAL A 70 -1.76 12.54 -7.08
C VAL A 70 -2.86 12.77 -6.04
N GLY A 71 -4.13 12.86 -6.44
CA GLY A 71 -5.23 13.06 -5.50
C GLY A 71 -5.41 11.90 -4.51
N ILE A 72 -5.17 10.66 -4.97
CA ILE A 72 -5.22 9.46 -4.12
C ILE A 72 -3.93 9.38 -3.28
N GLU A 73 -2.78 9.78 -3.83
CA GLU A 73 -1.51 9.85 -3.09
C GLU A 73 -1.61 10.73 -1.83
N VAL A 74 -2.19 11.93 -1.96
CA VAL A 74 -2.39 12.84 -0.83
C VAL A 74 -3.24 12.17 0.26
N LYS A 75 -4.27 11.43 -0.14
CA LYS A 75 -5.17 10.74 0.77
C LYS A 75 -4.50 9.55 1.47
N ILE A 76 -3.62 8.83 0.78
CA ILE A 76 -2.80 7.76 1.36
C ILE A 76 -1.92 8.36 2.46
N LYS A 77 -1.16 9.42 2.16
CA LYS A 77 -0.29 10.10 3.14
C LYS A 77 -1.05 10.53 4.39
N PHE A 78 -2.17 11.21 4.22
CA PHE A 78 -3.03 11.60 5.35
C PHE A 78 -3.53 10.39 6.15
N THR A 79 -3.82 9.27 5.49
CA THR A 79 -4.29 8.06 6.17
C THR A 79 -3.16 7.37 6.96
N VAL A 80 -1.93 7.35 6.42
CA VAL A 80 -0.74 6.86 7.13
C VAL A 80 -0.50 7.68 8.39
N GLU A 81 -0.51 9.01 8.29
CA GLU A 81 -0.38 9.91 9.46
C GLU A 81 -1.46 9.64 10.52
N LYS A 82 -2.69 9.31 10.09
CA LYS A 82 -3.77 8.93 11.02
C LYS A 82 -3.54 7.59 11.70
N ILE A 83 -3.01 6.60 10.97
CA ILE A 83 -2.68 5.29 11.54
C ILE A 83 -1.61 5.46 12.64
N GLU A 84 -0.57 6.23 12.35
CA GLU A 84 0.50 6.56 13.31
C GLU A 84 -0.04 7.31 14.52
N ALA A 85 -0.79 8.40 14.30
CA ALA A 85 -1.32 9.24 15.37
C ALA A 85 -2.32 8.52 16.30
N THR A 86 -2.96 7.45 15.80
CA THR A 86 -3.93 6.67 16.60
C THR A 86 -3.32 5.48 17.30
N GLY A 87 -2.05 5.15 17.03
CA GLY A 87 -1.42 3.94 17.56
C GLY A 87 -2.19 2.67 17.18
N TRP A 88 -2.86 2.67 16.02
CA TRP A 88 -3.75 1.58 15.60
C TRP A 88 -3.04 0.21 15.52
N GLY A 89 -1.71 0.21 15.43
CA GLY A 89 -0.87 -0.99 15.53
C GLY A 89 -0.32 -1.43 14.17
N GLY A 90 -1.06 -1.21 13.09
CA GLY A 90 -0.59 -1.48 11.72
C GLY A 90 -0.17 -2.95 11.48
N PHE A 91 0.23 -3.24 10.26
CA PHE A 91 1.17 -4.32 9.98
C PHE A 91 2.54 -3.68 9.78
N SER A 92 3.52 -4.08 10.57
CA SER A 92 4.91 -3.84 10.25
C SER A 92 5.62 -5.15 9.96
N SER A 93 6.55 -5.11 9.02
CA SER A 93 7.42 -6.24 8.68
C SER A 93 8.13 -6.80 9.94
N ASP A 94 8.44 -5.95 10.92
CA ASP A 94 9.03 -6.32 12.22
C ASP A 94 8.08 -7.10 13.15
N THR A 95 6.76 -7.00 12.93
CA THR A 95 5.75 -7.66 13.78
C THR A 95 5.48 -9.10 13.34
N ILE A 96 5.83 -9.47 12.10
CA ILE A 96 5.56 -10.80 11.51
C ILE A 96 6.73 -11.77 11.73
N LEU A 97 7.94 -11.27 12.02
CA LEU A 97 9.17 -12.07 12.17
C LEU A 97 9.59 -12.33 13.63
N LYS A 98 8.69 -12.21 14.61
CA LYS A 98 8.95 -12.60 16.01
C LYS A 98 8.40 -13.98 16.35
#